data_AF-A0A7I5E6S6-F1
#
_entry.id   AF-A0A7I5E6S6-F1
#
_cell.length_a   1.000
_cell.length_b   1.000
_cell.length_c   1.000
_cell.angle_alpha   90.00
_cell.angle_beta   90.00
_cell.angle_gamma   90.00
#
_symmetry.space_group_name_H-M   'P 1'
#
loop_
_entity.id
_entity.type
_entity.pdbx_description
1 polymer ?
#
loop_
_entity_poly.entity_id
_entity_poly.type
_entity_poly.pdbx_seq_one_letter_code
_entity_poly.pdbx_strand_id
1 'polypeptide(L)'
;LLGADKVIITALVICAVTSTTHVTLFRRERRRLADFIVGPQTSRYLSTRFQIIENLRVLKIVMFACVIISVWVLLPSMLMVMVFYYFLPTTLTGQKLVAFVELFFSSFVAILLVGSAALLKRYTKRAHHHDRFQHENRLHYENQDFRLVTEKHFSHLKFAWG
;
A
#
# COMPACT_ATOMS: atom_id res chain seq x y z
N LEU A 1 -40.73 7.98 -5.64
CA LEU A 1 -40.27 7.94 -7.06
C LEU A 1 -39.11 8.91 -7.32
N LEU A 2 -39.20 10.22 -7.08
CA LEU A 2 -38.13 11.19 -7.47
C LEU A 2 -36.80 11.20 -6.67
N GLY A 3 -36.65 10.40 -5.62
CA GLY A 3 -35.51 10.49 -4.70
C GLY A 3 -34.34 9.55 -5.03
N ALA A 4 -34.62 8.32 -5.43
CA ALA A 4 -33.60 7.27 -5.60
C ALA A 4 -32.72 7.51 -6.84
N ASP A 5 -33.31 7.97 -7.94
CA ASP A 5 -32.56 8.30 -9.16
C ASP A 5 -31.50 9.37 -8.89
N LYS A 6 -31.83 10.35 -8.03
CA LYS A 6 -30.89 11.39 -7.63
C LYS A 6 -29.74 10.83 -6.80
N VAL A 7 -30.00 9.88 -5.89
CA VAL A 7 -28.96 9.24 -5.08
C VAL A 7 -28.01 8.43 -5.98
N ILE A 8 -28.55 7.68 -6.94
CA ILE A 8 -27.77 6.88 -7.89
C ILE A 8 -26.89 7.77 -8.76
N ILE A 9 -27.46 8.82 -9.36
CA ILE A 9 -26.71 9.77 -10.18
C ILE A 9 -25.61 10.45 -9.35
N THR A 10 -25.92 10.87 -8.13
CA THR A 10 -24.94 11.53 -7.25
C THR A 10 -23.79 10.58 -6.89
N ALA A 11 -24.08 9.31 -6.59
CA ALA A 11 -23.07 8.31 -6.29
C ALA A 11 -22.17 8.01 -7.50
N LEU A 12 -22.73 7.91 -8.72
CA LEU A 12 -21.95 7.74 -9.95
C LEU A 12 -21.04 8.94 -10.21
N VAL A 13 -21.55 10.16 -10.02
CA VAL A 13 -20.76 11.39 -10.19
C VAL A 13 -19.62 11.44 -9.17
N ILE A 14 -19.87 11.15 -7.89
CA ILE A 14 -18.83 11.10 -6.86
C ILE A 14 -17.77 10.06 -7.22
N CYS A 15 -18.18 8.89 -7.70
CA CYS A 15 -17.26 7.83 -8.11
C CYS A 15 -16.40 8.24 -9.32
N ALA A 16 -17.01 8.87 -10.32
CA ALA A 16 -16.29 9.39 -11.48
C ALA A 16 -15.29 10.50 -11.10
N VAL A 17 -15.71 11.43 -10.23
CA VAL A 17 -14.85 12.53 -9.75
C VAL A 17 -13.70 12.00 -8.91
N THR A 18 -13.94 11.06 -7.99
CA THR A 18 -12.89 10.46 -7.16
C THR A 18 -11.91 9.60 -7.97
N SER A 19 -12.40 8.86 -8.96
CA SER A 19 -11.54 8.09 -9.88
C SER A 19 -10.67 9.01 -10.74
N THR A 20 -11.25 10.07 -11.30
CA THR A 20 -10.50 11.04 -12.12
C THR A 20 -9.50 11.86 -11.31
N THR A 21 -9.82 12.26 -10.07
CA THR A 21 -8.86 12.96 -9.19
C THR A 21 -7.67 12.07 -8.83
N HIS A 22 -7.89 10.78 -8.55
CA HIS A 22 -6.79 9.85 -8.32
C HIS A 22 -5.91 9.63 -9.55
N VAL A 23 -6.49 9.46 -10.74
CA VAL A 23 -5.73 9.31 -11.99
C VAL A 23 -4.93 10.57 -12.32
N THR A 24 -5.51 11.76 -12.12
CA THR A 24 -4.84 13.04 -12.39
C THR A 24 -3.71 13.30 -11.40
N LEU A 25 -3.90 13.01 -10.10
CA LEU A 25 -2.83 13.04 -9.09
C LEU A 25 -1.69 12.09 -9.45
N PHE A 26 -2.01 10.86 -9.82
CA PHE A 26 -1.01 9.87 -10.23
C PHE A 26 -0.21 10.31 -11.47
N ARG A 27 -0.88 10.86 -12.48
CA ARG A 27 -0.22 11.40 -13.67
C ARG A 27 0.68 12.60 -13.33
N ARG A 28 0.24 13.47 -12.41
CA ARG A 28 1.01 14.64 -11.97
C ARG A 28 2.31 14.23 -11.27
N GLU A 29 2.24 13.29 -10.34
CA GLU A 29 3.43 12.79 -9.64
C GLU A 29 4.38 12.04 -10.56
N ARG A 30 3.85 11.24 -11.51
CA ARG A 30 4.66 10.56 -12.51
C ARG A 30 5.46 11.54 -13.39
N ARG A 31 4.85 12.67 -13.79
CA ARG A 31 5.54 13.71 -14.57
C ARG A 31 6.65 14.39 -13.76
N ARG A 32 6.37 14.73 -12.49
CA ARG A 32 7.39 15.31 -11.59
C ARG A 32 8.60 14.41 -11.40
N LEU A 33 8.40 13.08 -11.34
CA LEU A 33 9.51 12.13 -11.28
C LEU A 33 10.34 12.13 -12.57
N ALA A 34 9.70 12.17 -13.74
CA ALA A 34 10.40 12.21 -15.02
C ALA A 34 11.31 13.46 -15.12
N ASP A 35 10.81 14.62 -14.70
CA ASP A 35 11.60 15.86 -14.67
C ASP A 35 12.77 15.79 -13.66
N PHE A 36 12.59 15.10 -12.53
CA PHE A 36 13.63 14.93 -11.51
C PHE A 36 14.75 13.95 -11.90
N ILE A 37 14.48 13.02 -12.82
CA ILE A 37 15.47 12.07 -13.33
C ILE A 37 16.45 12.75 -14.28
N VAL A 38 15.98 13.73 -15.05
CA VAL A 38 16.75 14.46 -16.07
C VAL A 38 17.64 15.59 -15.49
N GLY A 39 17.37 16.04 -14.27
CA GLY A 39 18.15 17.11 -13.61
C GLY A 39 19.54 16.70 -13.09
N PRO A 40 20.47 17.67 -12.91
CA PRO A 40 21.86 17.42 -12.54
C PRO A 40 22.02 16.74 -11.17
N GLN A 41 22.85 15.70 -11.12
CA GLN A 41 23.05 14.85 -9.95
C GLN A 41 24.02 15.48 -8.95
N THR A 42 23.51 16.06 -7.86
CA THR A 42 24.31 16.40 -6.68
C THR A 42 23.97 15.46 -5.52
N SER A 43 24.92 15.15 -4.63
CA SER A 43 24.79 14.12 -3.58
C SER A 43 23.55 14.26 -2.66
N ARG A 44 23.08 15.49 -2.39
CA ARG A 44 21.79 15.74 -1.69
C ARG A 44 20.54 15.25 -2.44
N TYR A 45 20.64 14.98 -3.75
CA TYR A 45 19.56 14.43 -4.57
C TYR A 45 19.32 12.94 -4.34
N LEU A 46 20.26 12.19 -3.77
CA LEU A 46 20.09 10.74 -3.60
C LEU A 46 19.03 10.42 -2.53
N SER A 47 19.05 11.11 -1.39
CA SER A 47 18.04 10.95 -0.32
C SER A 47 16.64 11.33 -0.80
N THR A 48 16.50 12.46 -1.50
CA THR A 48 15.22 12.89 -2.08
C THR A 48 14.76 12.00 -3.21
N ARG A 49 15.66 11.45 -4.04
CA ARG A 49 15.30 10.44 -5.06
C ARG A 49 14.75 9.17 -4.44
N PHE A 50 15.34 8.66 -3.36
CA PHE A 50 14.81 7.50 -2.64
C PHE A 50 13.41 7.78 -2.08
N GLN A 51 13.20 8.93 -1.43
CA GLN A 51 11.89 9.31 -0.91
C GLN A 51 10.83 9.47 -2.01
N ILE A 52 11.18 10.07 -3.15
CA ILE A 52 10.23 10.26 -4.27
C ILE A 52 9.88 8.90 -4.91
N ILE A 53 10.84 7.98 -5.07
CA ILE A 53 10.59 6.63 -5.60
C ILE A 53 9.68 5.84 -4.66
N GLU A 54 9.90 5.94 -3.35
CA GLU A 54 9.08 5.26 -2.34
C GLU A 54 7.66 5.83 -2.30
N ASN A 55 7.53 7.16 -2.30
CA ASN A 55 6.23 7.84 -2.39
C ASN A 55 5.45 7.41 -3.65
N LEU A 56 6.12 7.27 -4.80
CA LEU A 56 5.47 6.78 -6.02
C LEU A 56 5.03 5.32 -5.95
N ARG A 57 5.79 4.46 -5.26
CA ARG A 57 5.36 3.08 -5.00
C ARG A 57 4.12 3.05 -4.12
N VAL A 58 4.12 3.83 -3.04
CA VAL A 58 2.96 3.96 -2.15
C VAL A 58 1.76 4.52 -2.92
N LEU A 59 1.93 5.57 -3.72
CA LEU A 59 0.86 6.15 -4.51
C LEU A 59 0.28 5.16 -5.54
N LYS A 60 1.13 4.35 -6.18
CA LYS A 60 0.67 3.29 -7.09
C LYS A 60 -0.19 2.27 -6.33
N ILE A 61 0.22 1.86 -5.13
CA ILE A 61 -0.54 0.93 -4.30
C ILE A 61 -1.88 1.55 -3.88
N VAL A 62 -1.87 2.80 -3.43
CA VAL A 62 -3.09 3.55 -3.04
C VAL A 62 -4.03 3.70 -4.22
N MET A 63 -3.53 4.03 -5.42
CA MET A 63 -4.35 4.13 -6.63
C MET A 63 -5.01 2.79 -6.97
N PHE A 64 -4.26 1.68 -6.95
CA PHE A 64 -4.84 0.35 -7.17
C PHE A 64 -5.87 -0.01 -6.10
N ALA A 65 -5.59 0.29 -4.83
CA ALA A 65 -6.53 0.06 -3.74
C ALA A 65 -7.82 0.88 -3.92
N CYS A 66 -7.72 2.16 -4.29
CA CYS A 66 -8.88 3.01 -4.58
C CYS A 66 -9.70 2.49 -5.76
N VAL A 67 -9.05 2.05 -6.85
CA VAL A 67 -9.75 1.44 -7.99
C VAL A 67 -10.48 0.18 -7.55
N ILE A 68 -9.80 -0.71 -6.81
CA ILE A 68 -10.41 -1.94 -6.27
C ILE A 68 -11.60 -1.58 -5.38
N ILE A 69 -11.45 -0.66 -4.42
CA ILE A 69 -12.55 -0.25 -3.54
C ILE A 69 -13.71 0.35 -4.36
N SER A 70 -13.44 1.23 -5.32
CA SER A 70 -14.49 1.84 -6.14
C SER A 70 -15.26 0.83 -6.99
N VAL A 71 -14.57 -0.15 -7.60
CA VAL A 71 -15.21 -1.18 -8.43
C VAL A 71 -15.92 -2.22 -7.58
N TRP A 72 -15.35 -2.61 -6.45
CA TRP A 72 -15.83 -3.75 -5.65
C TRP A 72 -16.77 -3.37 -4.51
N VAL A 73 -16.76 -2.12 -4.03
CA VAL A 73 -17.71 -1.65 -3.02
C VAL A 73 -18.83 -0.87 -3.69
N LEU A 74 -18.49 0.09 -4.54
CA LEU A 74 -19.47 1.04 -5.07
C LEU A 74 -20.40 0.38 -6.10
N LEU A 75 -19.87 -0.46 -6.99
CA LEU A 75 -20.67 -1.13 -8.02
C LEU A 75 -21.66 -2.13 -7.41
N PRO A 76 -21.27 -3.02 -6.47
CA PRO A 76 -22.21 -3.96 -5.85
C PRO A 76 -23.17 -3.28 -4.87
N SER A 77 -22.78 -2.19 -4.19
CA SER A 77 -23.70 -1.37 -3.39
C SER A 77 -24.79 -0.75 -4.25
N MET A 78 -24.44 -0.22 -5.43
CA MET A 78 -25.40 0.33 -6.39
C MET A 78 -26.31 -0.75 -6.96
N LEU A 79 -25.76 -1.94 -7.20
CA LEU A 79 -26.52 -3.11 -7.66
C LEU A 79 -27.52 -3.58 -6.60
N MET A 80 -27.14 -3.59 -5.32
CA MET A 80 -28.05 -3.87 -4.20
C MET A 80 -29.21 -2.87 -4.14
N VAL A 81 -28.92 -1.57 -4.25
CA VAL A 81 -29.97 -0.53 -4.27
C VAL A 81 -30.91 -0.72 -5.46
N MET A 82 -30.37 -0.99 -6.65
CA MET A 82 -31.16 -1.31 -7.85
C MET A 82 -32.07 -2.52 -7.64
N VAL A 83 -31.54 -3.63 -7.10
CA VAL A 83 -32.32 -4.85 -6.84
C VAL A 83 -33.43 -4.58 -5.84
N PHE A 84 -33.13 -3.84 -4.75
CA PHE A 84 -34.12 -3.50 -3.74
C PHE A 84 -35.24 -2.60 -4.29
N TYR A 85 -34.90 -1.67 -5.20
CA TYR A 85 -35.85 -0.72 -5.77
C TYR A 85 -36.71 -1.32 -6.90
N TYR A 86 -36.12 -2.12 -7.78
CA TYR A 86 -36.81 -2.65 -8.97
C TYR A 86 -37.50 -4.00 -8.74
N PHE A 87 -36.91 -4.91 -7.95
CA PHE A 87 -37.45 -6.26 -7.83
C PHE A 87 -38.42 -6.42 -6.66
N LEU A 88 -38.46 -5.49 -5.70
CA LEU A 88 -39.08 -5.61 -4.38
C LEU A 88 -38.63 -6.90 -3.64
N PRO A 89 -38.33 -6.83 -2.34
CA PRO A 89 -37.85 -7.99 -1.57
C PRO A 89 -38.88 -9.14 -1.46
N THR A 90 -40.09 -8.94 -1.95
CA THR A 90 -41.20 -9.89 -1.91
C THR A 90 -41.23 -10.84 -3.10
N THR A 91 -40.48 -10.57 -4.18
CA THR A 91 -40.44 -11.48 -5.33
C THR A 91 -39.34 -12.53 -5.16
N LEU A 92 -39.64 -13.77 -5.57
CA LEU A 92 -38.68 -14.88 -5.60
C LEU A 92 -37.39 -14.54 -6.38
N THR A 93 -37.52 -13.76 -7.45
CA THR A 93 -36.38 -13.30 -8.26
C THR A 93 -35.53 -12.27 -7.52
N GLY A 94 -36.16 -11.32 -6.81
CA GLY A 94 -35.46 -10.33 -5.99
C GLY A 94 -34.67 -10.99 -4.86
N GLN A 95 -35.25 -11.96 -4.16
CA GLN A 95 -34.57 -12.70 -3.09
C GLN A 95 -33.33 -13.46 -3.59
N LYS A 96 -33.42 -14.11 -4.77
CA LYS A 96 -32.28 -14.79 -5.39
C LYS A 96 -31.15 -13.81 -5.76
N LEU A 97 -31.50 -12.64 -6.28
CA LEU A 97 -30.52 -11.60 -6.63
C LEU A 97 -29.83 -11.03 -5.38
N VAL A 98 -30.58 -10.73 -4.33
CA VAL A 98 -30.02 -10.26 -3.04
C VAL A 98 -29.06 -11.29 -2.47
N ALA A 99 -29.46 -12.57 -2.40
CA ALA A 99 -28.60 -13.64 -1.89
C ALA A 99 -27.31 -13.80 -2.73
N PHE A 100 -27.40 -13.65 -4.06
CA PHE A 100 -26.22 -13.68 -4.94
C PHE A 100 -25.27 -12.52 -4.65
N VAL A 101 -25.79 -11.30 -4.46
CA VAL A 101 -24.96 -10.13 -4.16
C VAL A 101 -24.33 -10.25 -2.76
N GLU A 102 -25.05 -10.75 -1.76
CA GLU A 102 -24.51 -11.02 -0.43
C GLU A 102 -23.38 -12.06 -0.45
N LEU A 103 -23.55 -13.15 -1.21
CA LEU A 103 -22.50 -14.16 -1.42
C LEU A 103 -21.26 -13.55 -2.07
N PHE A 104 -21.47 -12.69 -3.07
CA PHE A 104 -20.39 -11.99 -3.75
C PHE A 104 -19.61 -11.08 -2.78
N PHE A 105 -20.31 -10.26 -1.99
CA PHE A 105 -19.69 -9.41 -0.96
C PHE A 105 -18.94 -10.22 0.10
N SER A 106 -19.56 -11.29 0.61
CA SER A 106 -18.95 -12.16 1.62
C SER A 106 -17.67 -12.80 1.10
N SER A 107 -17.69 -13.33 -0.13
CA SER A 107 -16.50 -13.90 -0.77
C SER A 107 -15.38 -12.88 -0.96
N PHE A 108 -15.71 -11.64 -1.33
CA PHE A 108 -14.73 -10.58 -1.51
C PHE A 108 -14.08 -10.16 -0.19
N VAL A 109 -14.87 -9.97 0.87
CA VAL A 109 -14.35 -9.68 2.21
C VAL A 109 -13.46 -10.81 2.70
N ALA A 110 -13.83 -12.07 2.46
CA ALA A 110 -13.01 -13.22 2.80
C ALA A 110 -11.66 -13.20 2.07
N ILE A 111 -11.64 -12.91 0.76
CA ILE A 111 -10.39 -12.78 -0.02
C ILE A 111 -9.53 -11.64 0.51
N LEU A 112 -10.11 -10.48 0.84
CA LEU A 112 -9.37 -9.36 1.42
C LEU A 112 -8.77 -9.70 2.79
N LEU A 113 -9.51 -10.40 3.64
CA LEU A 113 -9.02 -10.84 4.95
C LEU A 113 -7.87 -11.84 4.81
N VAL A 114 -8.01 -12.84 3.93
CA VAL A 114 -6.95 -13.82 3.67
C VAL A 114 -5.72 -13.15 3.05
N GLY A 115 -5.93 -12.25 2.09
CA GLY A 115 -4.88 -11.49 1.44
C GLY A 115 -4.11 -10.57 2.41
N SER A 116 -4.84 -9.84 3.26
CA SER A 116 -4.24 -8.95 4.28
C SER A 116 -3.50 -9.75 5.35
N ALA A 117 -4.04 -10.88 5.81
CA ALA A 117 -3.34 -11.79 6.72
C ALA A 117 -2.06 -12.36 6.08
N ALA A 118 -2.10 -12.76 4.81
CA ALA A 118 -0.94 -13.26 4.09
C ALA A 118 0.14 -12.17 3.89
N LEU A 119 -0.27 -10.95 3.59
CA LEU A 119 0.64 -9.80 3.49
C LEU A 119 1.26 -9.47 4.84
N LEU A 120 0.45 -9.39 5.91
CA LEU A 120 0.93 -9.14 7.26
C LEU A 120 1.97 -10.18 7.67
N LYS A 121 1.70 -11.47 7.42
CA LYS A 121 2.65 -12.58 7.66
C LYS A 121 3.96 -12.42 6.88
N ARG A 122 3.92 -11.91 5.65
CA ARG A 122 5.13 -11.63 4.86
C ARG A 122 5.88 -10.41 5.37
N TYR A 123 5.17 -9.37 5.81
CA TYR A 123 5.77 -8.17 6.40
C TYR A 123 6.44 -8.48 7.73
N THR A 124 5.79 -9.20 8.64
CA THR A 124 6.39 -9.61 9.91
C THR A 124 7.60 -10.49 9.69
N LYS A 125 7.54 -11.45 8.75
CA LYS A 125 8.70 -12.28 8.40
C LYS A 125 9.87 -11.45 7.85
N ARG A 126 9.61 -10.43 7.02
CA ARG A 126 10.65 -9.51 6.51
C ARG A 126 11.22 -8.60 7.60
N ALA A 127 10.38 -8.05 8.46
CA ALA A 127 10.82 -7.21 9.57
C ALA A 127 11.75 -7.99 10.50
N HIS A 128 11.36 -9.22 10.85
CA HIS A 128 12.17 -10.10 11.69
C HIS A 128 13.53 -10.45 11.06
N HIS A 129 13.57 -10.59 9.73
CA HIS A 129 14.80 -10.86 9.00
C HIS A 129 15.71 -9.62 8.92
N HIS A 130 15.13 -8.42 8.87
CA HIS A 130 15.87 -7.16 8.83
C HIS A 130 16.49 -6.83 10.19
N ASP A 131 15.74 -7.01 11.28
CA ASP A 131 16.25 -6.86 12.65
C ASP A 131 17.40 -7.83 12.94
N ARG A 132 17.27 -9.09 12.50
CA ARG A 132 18.33 -10.07 12.65
C ARG A 132 19.61 -9.65 11.92
N PHE A 133 19.47 -9.15 10.69
CA PHE A 133 20.61 -8.69 9.88
C PHE A 133 21.27 -7.44 10.46
N GLN A 134 20.47 -6.49 10.98
CA GLN A 134 21.01 -5.33 11.67
C GLN A 134 21.75 -5.73 12.95
N HIS A 135 21.20 -6.65 13.73
CA HIS A 135 21.82 -7.08 14.98
C HIS A 135 23.15 -7.83 14.72
N GLU A 136 23.18 -8.68 13.69
CA GLU A 136 24.37 -9.43 13.29
C GLU A 136 25.47 -8.50 12.74
N ASN A 137 25.09 -7.51 11.92
CA ASN A 137 26.03 -6.46 11.49
C ASN A 137 26.55 -5.64 12.68
N ARG A 138 25.69 -5.26 13.63
CA ARG A 138 26.10 -4.48 14.81
C ARG A 138 27.13 -5.21 15.66
N LEU A 139 26.92 -6.51 15.89
CA LEU A 139 27.89 -7.38 16.59
C LEU A 139 29.21 -7.54 15.81
N HIS A 140 29.15 -7.51 14.48
CA HIS A 140 30.36 -7.64 13.66
C HIS A 140 31.23 -6.37 13.71
N TYR A 141 30.61 -5.19 13.66
CA TYR A 141 31.32 -3.92 13.85
C TYR A 141 31.89 -3.78 15.27
N GLU A 142 31.12 -4.15 16.29
CA GLU A 142 31.56 -4.07 17.69
C GLU A 142 32.76 -4.99 17.96
N ASN A 143 32.78 -6.19 17.36
CA ASN A 143 33.94 -7.09 17.43
C ASN A 143 35.16 -6.55 16.66
N GLN A 144 34.97 -5.87 15.53
CA GLN A 144 36.08 -5.23 14.81
C GLN A 144 36.71 -4.09 15.62
N ASP A 145 35.89 -3.26 16.26
CA ASP A 145 36.37 -2.17 17.10
C ASP A 145 37.11 -2.69 18.34
N PHE A 146 36.58 -3.74 18.99
CA PHE A 146 37.29 -4.39 20.11
C PHE A 146 38.66 -4.94 19.71
N ARG A 147 38.76 -5.52 18.52
CA ARG A 147 40.01 -6.08 17.99
C ARG A 147 41.04 -4.99 17.65
N LEU A 148 40.59 -3.87 17.09
CA LEU A 148 41.42 -2.69 16.83
C LEU A 148 41.93 -2.02 18.12
N VAL A 149 41.11 -1.97 19.17
CA VAL A 149 41.50 -1.42 20.48
C VAL A 149 42.52 -2.33 21.17
N THR A 150 42.33 -3.67 21.10
CA THR A 150 43.29 -4.62 21.68
C THR A 150 44.62 -4.63 20.95
N GLU A 151 44.64 -4.57 19.61
CA GLU A 151 45.89 -4.45 18.84
C GLU A 151 46.66 -3.18 19.19
N LYS A 152 45.97 -2.04 19.35
CA LYS A 152 46.60 -0.80 19.83
C LYS A 152 47.18 -0.98 21.24
N HIS A 153 46.44 -1.55 22.18
CA HIS A 153 46.94 -1.78 23.54
C HIS A 153 48.18 -2.68 23.59
N PHE A 154 48.19 -3.78 22.82
CA PHE A 154 49.35 -4.66 22.72
C PHE A 154 50.55 -4.00 22.05
N SER A 155 50.32 -3.12 21.05
CA SER A 155 51.41 -2.37 20.42
C SER A 155 52.09 -1.40 21.39
N HIS A 156 51.32 -0.73 22.26
CA HIS A 156 51.86 0.16 23.30
C HIS A 156 52.64 -0.62 24.38
N LEU A 157 52.15 -1.79 24.80
CA LEU A 157 52.87 -2.66 25.73
C LEU A 157 54.20 -3.17 25.15
N LYS A 158 54.21 -3.53 23.87
CA LYS A 158 55.43 -4.01 23.19
C LYS A 158 56.49 -2.92 23.08
N PHE A 159 56.08 -1.65 22.93
CA PHE A 159 57.00 -0.51 22.89
C PHE A 159 57.58 -0.13 24.26
N ALA A 160 56.89 -0.46 25.36
CA ALA A 160 57.35 -0.16 26.72
C ALA A 160 58.34 -1.19 27.27
N TRP A 161 58.48 -2.35 26.63
CA TRP A 161 59.28 -3.49 27.10
C TRP A 161 60.44 -3.88 26.15
N GLY A 162 60.64 -3.13 25.06
CA GLY A 162 61.76 -3.31 24.13
C GLY A 162 62.55 -2.02 23.99
#